data_AF-A0A5C0VN21-F1
#
_entry.id   AF-A0A5C0VN21-F1
#
_cell.length_a   1.000
_cell.length_b   1.000
_cell.length_c   1.000
_cell.angle_alpha   90.00
_cell.angle_beta   90.00
_cell.angle_gamma   90.00
#
_symmetry.space_group_name_H-M   'P 1'
#
loop_
_entity.id
_entity.type
_entity.pdbx_description
1 polymer ?
#
loop_
_entity_poly.entity_id
_entity_poly.type
_entity_poly.pdbx_seq_one_letter_code
_entity_poly.pdbx_strand_id
1 'polypeptide(L)'
;MRVQNRGASGSGHGWAGAQTMFWNCRSTRVDIMVQSPAAARNWGVGNIALTFAGNGYFESNNRHVLPRSLYLAQLKDRLGDAAVNNITLPAQRMGSISTQLQSWAGEGAFNP
;
A
#
# COMPACT_ATOMS: atom_id res chain seq x y z
N MET A 1 1.92 -8.55 7.80
CA MET A 1 2.54 -8.54 6.46
C MET A 1 4.02 -8.29 6.66
N ARG A 2 4.92 -9.04 6.02
CA ARG A 2 6.34 -8.99 6.38
C ARG A 2 7.25 -9.07 5.15
N VAL A 3 8.12 -8.07 5.00
CA VAL A 3 9.33 -8.16 4.17
C VAL A 3 10.54 -8.12 5.11
N GLN A 4 11.19 -9.28 5.28
CA GLN A 4 12.25 -9.48 6.27
C GLN A 4 13.27 -10.51 5.80
N ASN A 5 14.45 -10.51 6.39
CA ASN A 5 15.30 -11.69 6.36
C ASN A 5 14.64 -12.77 7.22
N ARG A 6 14.37 -13.94 6.63
CA ARG A 6 13.72 -15.04 7.32
C ARG A 6 14.68 -15.86 8.18
N GLY A 7 16.00 -15.67 8.05
CA GLY A 7 17.00 -16.42 8.80
C GLY A 7 16.75 -17.93 8.68
N ALA A 8 16.64 -18.63 9.81
CA ALA A 8 16.34 -20.05 9.89
C ALA A 8 14.83 -20.40 9.83
N SER A 9 13.93 -19.43 9.61
CA SER A 9 12.49 -19.70 9.49
C SER A 9 12.20 -20.55 8.25
N GLY A 10 11.38 -21.59 8.42
CA GLY A 10 11.09 -22.55 7.35
C GLY A 10 12.33 -23.37 7.00
N SER A 11 12.66 -23.48 5.71
CA SER A 11 13.89 -24.14 5.24
C SER A 11 15.06 -23.18 4.96
N GLY A 12 14.99 -21.92 5.42
CA GLY A 12 16.13 -21.00 5.35
C GLY A 12 16.22 -20.13 4.08
N HIS A 13 15.09 -19.64 3.57
CA HIS A 13 15.00 -18.93 2.28
C HIS A 13 15.60 -17.51 2.22
N GLY A 14 16.29 -17.03 3.26
CA GLY A 14 16.91 -15.70 3.27
C GLY A 14 15.90 -14.55 3.19
N TRP A 15 16.18 -13.54 2.34
CA TRP A 15 15.36 -12.32 2.23
C TRP A 15 14.02 -12.56 1.56
N ALA A 16 12.94 -12.04 2.17
CA ALA A 16 11.60 -12.08 1.59
C ALA A 16 11.38 -11.11 0.42
N GLY A 17 12.27 -10.11 0.27
CA GLY A 17 12.19 -9.10 -0.77
C GLY A 17 13.21 -7.98 -0.58
N ALA A 18 13.51 -7.30 -1.69
CA ALA A 18 14.31 -6.09 -1.76
C ALA A 18 13.55 -5.07 -2.63
N GLN A 19 13.66 -3.78 -2.32
CA GLN A 19 12.90 -2.71 -3.02
C GLN A 19 11.38 -2.90 -2.98
N THR A 20 10.87 -3.40 -1.85
CA THR A 20 9.45 -3.67 -1.60
C THR A 20 8.79 -2.46 -0.93
N MET A 21 7.64 -2.05 -1.48
CA MET A 21 6.80 -0.98 -0.97
C MET A 21 5.49 -1.55 -0.42
N PHE A 22 5.17 -1.23 0.83
CA PHE A 22 3.82 -1.36 1.38
C PHE A 22 3.18 0.02 1.44
N TRP A 23 2.17 0.25 0.61
CA TRP A 23 1.44 1.52 0.54
C TRP A 23 0.00 1.34 1.01
N ASN A 24 -0.40 2.08 2.03
CA ASN A 24 -1.76 2.04 2.59
C ASN A 24 -2.28 0.61 2.87
N CYS A 25 -1.40 -0.31 3.25
CA CYS A 25 -1.78 -1.65 3.63
C CYS A 25 -2.30 -1.68 5.07
N ARG A 26 -3.23 -2.59 5.35
CA ARG A 26 -3.75 -2.84 6.71
C ARG A 26 -3.47 -4.28 7.13
N SER A 27 -2.75 -4.46 8.24
CA SER A 27 -2.66 -5.76 8.90
C SER A 27 -3.73 -5.87 9.98
N THR A 28 -4.50 -6.96 9.97
CA THR A 28 -5.58 -7.23 10.92
C THR A 28 -5.19 -8.17 12.06
N ARG A 29 -3.97 -8.72 12.05
CA ARG A 29 -3.56 -9.77 12.99
C ARG A 29 -2.45 -9.36 13.94
N VAL A 30 -1.29 -9.01 13.39
CA VAL A 30 -0.07 -8.84 14.20
C VAL A 30 0.62 -7.56 13.81
N ASP A 31 1.39 -7.58 12.72
CA ASP A 31 2.34 -6.54 12.44
C ASP A 31 2.46 -6.20 10.96
N ILE A 32 3.14 -5.08 10.72
CA ILE A 32 3.82 -4.79 9.47
C ILE A 32 5.33 -4.74 9.75
N MET A 33 6.04 -5.76 9.27
CA MET A 33 7.50 -5.84 9.36
C MET A 33 8.10 -5.39 8.03
N VAL A 34 8.95 -4.37 8.08
CA VAL A 34 9.74 -3.90 6.94
C VAL A 34 11.20 -3.84 7.36
N GLN A 35 12.00 -4.81 6.91
CA GLN A 35 13.45 -4.77 7.03
C GLN A 35 14.08 -4.48 5.68
N SER A 36 15.20 -3.77 5.66
CA SER A 36 15.98 -3.50 4.45
C SER A 36 17.28 -4.32 4.44
N PRO A 37 17.61 -5.03 3.34
CA PRO A 37 18.93 -5.62 3.16
C PRO A 37 19.99 -4.55 2.99
N ALA A 38 21.27 -4.87 3.28
CA ALA A 38 22.35 -3.88 3.26
C ALA A 38 22.47 -3.09 1.94
N ALA A 39 22.16 -3.72 0.80
CA ALA A 39 22.27 -3.14 -0.53
C ALA A 39 20.93 -2.67 -1.13
N ALA A 40 19.83 -2.65 -0.36
CA ALA A 40 18.55 -2.15 -0.86
C ALA A 40 17.72 -1.49 0.24
N ARG A 41 16.59 -0.89 -0.12
CA ARG A 41 15.65 -0.31 0.84
C ARG A 41 14.27 -0.89 0.64
N ASN A 42 13.56 -1.11 1.72
CA ASN A 42 12.13 -1.44 1.73
C ASN A 42 11.38 -0.32 2.48
N TRP A 43 10.11 -0.11 2.13
CA TRP A 43 9.31 1.01 2.63
C TRP A 43 7.93 0.57 3.10
N GLY A 44 7.44 1.24 4.12
CA GLY A 44 6.05 1.18 4.57
C GLY A 44 5.47 2.58 4.75
N VAL A 45 4.56 2.99 3.87
CA VAL A 45 3.93 4.31 3.90
C VAL A 45 2.42 4.20 4.11
N GLY A 46 1.90 4.98 5.06
CA GLY A 46 0.47 5.10 5.32
C GLY A 46 -0.19 3.82 5.84
N ASN A 47 0.58 2.92 6.44
CA ASN A 47 0.12 1.59 6.80
C ASN A 47 -0.56 1.57 8.18
N ILE A 48 -1.44 0.59 8.41
CA ILE A 48 -2.13 0.38 9.70
C ILE A 48 -1.87 -1.03 10.21
N ALA A 49 -1.41 -1.17 11.46
CA ALA A 49 -1.16 -2.45 12.13
C ALA A 49 -1.13 -2.28 13.66
N LEU A 50 -1.14 -3.37 14.42
CA LEU A 50 -0.95 -3.29 15.87
C LEU A 50 0.50 -2.88 16.20
N THR A 51 1.47 -3.42 15.47
CA THR A 51 2.89 -3.07 15.62
C THR A 51 3.59 -2.88 14.27
N PHE A 52 4.64 -2.06 14.30
CA PHE A 52 5.54 -1.80 13.17
C PHE A 52 6.95 -2.18 13.59
N ALA A 53 7.65 -2.93 12.75
CA ALA A 53 8.96 -3.48 13.10
C ALA A 53 9.91 -3.53 11.90
N GLY A 54 11.21 -3.65 12.19
CA GLY A 54 12.29 -3.75 11.21
C GLY A 54 13.01 -2.42 10.97
N ASN A 55 14.10 -2.49 10.22
CA ASN A 55 15.01 -1.37 9.93
C ASN A 55 14.71 -0.68 8.58
N GLY A 56 13.59 -0.98 7.95
CA GLY A 56 13.12 -0.30 6.74
C GLY A 56 12.53 1.07 7.03
N TYR A 57 12.24 1.80 5.96
CA TYR A 57 11.66 3.13 6.08
C TYR A 57 10.17 3.04 6.41
N PHE A 58 9.71 3.87 7.34
CA PHE A 58 8.30 4.01 7.68
C PHE A 58 7.87 5.47 7.65
N GLU A 59 6.64 5.71 7.20
CA GLU A 59 6.01 7.03 7.21
C GLU A 59 4.50 6.90 7.42
N SER A 60 3.92 7.84 8.18
CA SER A 60 2.48 7.89 8.47
C SER A 60 1.92 6.56 9.02
N ASN A 61 2.57 6.02 10.05
CA ASN A 61 2.09 4.81 10.73
C ASN A 61 0.71 5.05 11.38
N ASN A 62 -0.16 4.05 11.30
CA ASN A 62 -1.55 4.08 11.78
C ASN A 62 -2.47 5.13 11.12
N ARG A 63 -2.06 5.67 9.97
CA ARG A 63 -2.91 6.60 9.20
C ARG A 63 -2.66 6.42 7.71
N HIS A 64 -3.69 6.06 6.97
CA HIS A 64 -3.62 6.06 5.51
C HIS A 64 -3.33 7.46 4.95
N VAL A 65 -2.47 7.51 3.94
CA VAL A 65 -2.13 8.73 3.20
C VAL A 65 -3.01 8.88 1.97
N LEU A 66 -3.13 10.12 1.48
CA LEU A 66 -3.81 10.43 0.23
C LEU A 66 -2.80 10.84 -0.85
N PRO A 67 -3.02 10.47 -2.12
CA PRO A 67 -4.13 9.63 -2.60
C PRO A 67 -4.01 8.17 -2.16
N ARG A 68 -5.14 7.46 -2.10
CA ARG A 68 -5.21 6.09 -1.55
C ARG A 68 -4.28 5.07 -2.24
N SER A 69 -3.85 5.36 -3.46
CA SER A 69 -3.06 4.49 -4.33
C SER A 69 -1.70 5.13 -4.64
N LEU A 70 -0.63 4.34 -4.55
CA LEU A 70 0.72 4.76 -4.94
C LEU A 70 0.76 5.20 -6.40
N TYR A 71 0.06 4.49 -7.29
CA TYR A 71 -0.02 4.85 -8.70
C TYR A 71 -0.64 6.25 -8.88
N LEU A 72 -1.69 6.57 -8.14
CA LEU A 72 -2.31 7.90 -8.20
C LEU A 72 -1.39 8.98 -7.65
N ALA A 73 -0.61 8.68 -6.60
CA ALA A 73 0.38 9.61 -6.06
C ALA A 73 1.45 9.91 -7.11
N GLN A 74 2.04 8.87 -7.71
CA GLN A 74 3.02 9.00 -8.78
C GLN A 74 2.48 9.71 -10.02
N LEU A 75 1.21 9.45 -10.37
CA LEU A 75 0.54 10.14 -11.49
C LEU A 75 0.35 11.62 -11.18
N LYS A 76 -0.08 11.96 -9.97
CA LYS A 76 -0.22 13.35 -9.51
C LYS A 76 1.12 14.07 -9.54
N ASP A 77 2.17 13.45 -9.01
CA ASP A 77 3.50 14.05 -8.96
C ASP A 77 4.06 14.29 -10.37
N ARG A 78 3.75 13.38 -11.31
CA ARG A 78 4.23 13.47 -12.70
C ARG A 78 3.42 14.42 -13.57
N LEU A 79 2.09 14.46 -13.44
CA LEU A 79 1.19 15.13 -14.39
C LEU A 79 0.16 16.08 -13.74
N GLY A 80 0.16 16.21 -12.41
CA GLY A 80 -0.73 17.07 -11.66
C GLY A 80 -2.13 16.48 -11.41
N ASP A 81 -2.97 17.26 -10.72
CA ASP A 81 -4.31 16.84 -10.28
C ASP A 81 -5.27 16.54 -11.43
N ALA A 82 -5.16 17.25 -12.56
CA ALA A 82 -6.02 17.03 -13.73
C ALA A 82 -5.91 15.59 -14.25
N ALA A 83 -4.69 15.04 -14.31
CA ALA A 83 -4.48 13.67 -14.78
C ALA A 83 -5.14 12.63 -13.86
N VAL A 84 -5.11 12.85 -12.54
CA VAL A 84 -5.79 11.99 -11.56
C VAL A 84 -7.31 12.09 -11.71
N ASN A 85 -7.82 13.31 -11.87
CA ASN A 85 -9.26 13.56 -12.00
C ASN A 85 -9.86 12.91 -13.26
N ASN A 86 -9.08 12.83 -14.34
CA ASN A 86 -9.54 12.22 -15.59
C ASN A 86 -9.72 10.70 -15.52
N ILE A 87 -9.09 10.02 -14.54
CA ILE A 87 -9.13 8.56 -14.42
C ILE A 87 -9.78 8.09 -13.11
N THR A 88 -10.29 9.00 -12.29
CA THR A 88 -10.90 8.67 -11.00
C THR A 88 -12.16 9.48 -10.73
N LEU A 89 -13.11 8.84 -10.07
CA LEU A 89 -14.23 9.49 -9.43
C LEU A 89 -13.77 10.16 -8.12
N PRO A 90 -14.44 11.23 -7.65
CA PRO A 90 -14.17 11.82 -6.32
C PRO A 90 -14.14 10.78 -5.19
N ALA A 91 -15.09 9.84 -5.17
CA ALA A 91 -15.15 8.77 -4.16
C ALA A 91 -13.93 7.84 -4.19
N GLN A 92 -13.39 7.54 -5.39
CA GLN A 92 -12.19 6.71 -5.54
C GLN A 92 -10.93 7.39 -5.01
N ARG A 93 -10.88 8.72 -4.92
CA ARG A 93 -9.73 9.44 -4.36
C ARG A 93 -9.73 9.45 -2.83
N MET A 94 -10.91 9.39 -2.22
CA MET A 94 -11.12 9.47 -0.77
C MET A 94 -11.15 8.10 -0.07
N GLY A 95 -11.48 7.02 -0.78
CA GLY A 95 -11.64 5.71 -0.15
C GLY A 95 -12.00 4.60 -1.12
N SER A 96 -12.44 3.45 -0.58
CA SER A 96 -12.91 2.30 -1.35
C SER A 96 -14.31 2.52 -1.89
N ILE A 97 -14.53 2.16 -3.16
CA ILE A 97 -15.86 2.10 -3.79
C ILE A 97 -16.32 0.64 -4.00
N SER A 98 -15.67 -0.31 -3.31
CA SER A 98 -15.91 -1.76 -3.49
C SER A 98 -17.37 -2.15 -3.34
N THR A 99 -18.10 -1.54 -2.40
CA THR A 99 -19.53 -1.81 -2.20
C THR A 99 -20.37 -1.35 -3.40
N GLN A 100 -20.07 -0.17 -3.96
CA GLN A 100 -20.75 0.34 -5.16
C GLN A 100 -20.44 -0.54 -6.39
N LEU A 101 -19.18 -0.98 -6.53
CA LEU A 101 -18.78 -1.89 -7.60
C LEU A 101 -19.46 -3.26 -7.45
N GLN A 102 -19.61 -3.75 -6.23
CA GLN A 102 -20.29 -5.00 -5.95
C GLN A 102 -21.78 -4.92 -6.28
N SER A 103 -22.45 -3.81 -5.96
CA SER A 103 -23.86 -3.59 -6.33
C SER A 103 -24.05 -3.38 -7.83
N TRP A 104 -23.08 -2.75 -8.50
CA TRP A 104 -23.11 -2.57 -9.95
C TRP A 104 -22.97 -3.89 -10.73
N ALA A 105 -22.25 -4.86 -10.16
CA ALA A 105 -22.04 -6.20 -10.74
C ALA A 105 -21.37 -6.23 -12.13
N GLY A 106 -20.93 -5.09 -12.67
CA GLY A 106 -20.34 -5.00 -14.01
C GLY A 106 -21.34 -4.79 -15.14
N GLU A 107 -22.62 -4.56 -14.82
CA GLU A 107 -23.69 -4.48 -15.83
C GLU A 107 -23.92 -3.04 -16.28
N GLY A 108 -23.74 -2.76 -17.58
CA GLY A 108 -23.94 -1.43 -18.16
C GLY A 108 -22.95 -0.37 -17.65
N ALA A 109 -23.31 0.92 -17.79
CA ALA A 109 -22.46 2.01 -17.32
C ALA A 109 -22.51 2.16 -15.79
N PHE A 110 -21.35 2.32 -15.15
CA PHE A 110 -21.27 2.56 -13.71
C PHE A 110 -21.67 4.00 -13.36
N ASN A 111 -22.80 4.15 -12.67
CA ASN A 111 -23.33 5.42 -12.16
C ASN A 111 -23.29 5.41 -10.61
N PRO A 112 -22.18 5.87 -10.00
CA PRO A 112 -21.91 5.77 -8.56
C PRO A 112 -22.80 6.61 -7.64
#